data_AF-A0A7Y2BA61-F1
#
_entry.id   AF-A0A7Y2BA61-F1
#
_cell.length_a   1.000
_cell.length_b   1.000
_cell.length_c   1.000
_cell.angle_alpha   90.00
_cell.angle_beta   90.00
_cell.angle_gamma   90.00
#
_symmetry.space_group_name_H-M   'P 1'
#
loop_
_entity.id
_entity.type
_entity.pdbx_description
1 polymer ?
#
loop_
_entity_poly.entity_id
_entity_poly.type
_entity_poly.pdbx_seq_one_letter_code
_entity_poly.pdbx_strand_id
1 'polypeptide(L)'
;MLFKTFFLVLIFTNVNAQINTLKLNSSSLGIGFYNSSAESNRIGLGINFDISVKGKNNIYSIYAGRAYLININEFIKEILEFNFTYGKEVYLNNFIVAEGHIGVGYTSHKASNTETHSAVGIPIRLKLYVKFGKHFSMGVNPNININTFERVLSGHLIFQHHF
;
A
#
# COMPACT_ATOMS: atom_id res chain seq x y z
N MET A 1 12.04 -10.61 20.04
CA MET A 1 12.11 -10.10 18.65
C MET A 1 11.23 -8.86 18.40
N LEU A 2 10.16 -8.64 19.17
CA LEU A 2 9.30 -7.43 19.11
C LEU A 2 9.98 -6.09 19.51
N PHE A 3 11.03 -6.15 20.33
CA PHE A 3 11.73 -4.94 20.82
C PHE A 3 12.55 -4.21 19.74
N LYS A 4 12.97 -4.92 18.68
CA LYS A 4 13.76 -4.32 17.58
C LYS A 4 12.86 -3.53 16.61
N THR A 5 11.59 -3.91 16.46
CA THR A 5 10.63 -3.21 15.60
C THR A 5 10.23 -1.86 16.18
N PHE A 6 10.14 -1.74 17.51
CA PHE A 6 9.82 -0.48 18.19
C PHE A 6 10.96 0.55 18.09
N PHE A 7 12.21 0.08 18.00
CA PHE A 7 13.39 0.94 17.93
C PHE A 7 13.50 1.67 16.58
N LEU A 8 13.00 1.08 15.50
CA LEU A 8 13.03 1.73 14.17
C LEU A 8 12.05 2.91 14.08
N VAL A 9 10.92 2.86 14.80
CA VAL A 9 9.92 3.94 14.85
C VAL A 9 10.46 5.16 15.62
N LEU A 10 11.31 4.95 16.62
CA LEU A 10 11.93 6.02 17.44
C LEU A 10 13.12 6.72 16.78
N ILE A 11 13.79 6.08 15.81
CA ILE A 11 14.91 6.70 15.09
C ILE A 11 14.42 7.79 14.12
N PHE A 12 13.18 7.69 13.61
CA PHE A 12 12.58 8.72 12.76
C PHE A 12 12.09 9.96 13.52
N THR A 13 11.98 9.92 14.85
CA THR A 13 11.47 11.06 15.64
C THR A 13 12.54 12.06 16.09
N ASN A 14 13.83 11.78 15.86
CA ASN A 14 14.93 12.58 16.43
C ASN A 14 15.84 13.30 15.41
N VAL A 15 15.52 13.28 14.11
CA VAL A 15 16.24 14.09 13.12
C VAL A 15 15.52 15.44 12.97
N ASN A 16 15.95 16.39 13.77
CA ASN A 16 15.38 17.74 13.88
C ASN A 16 15.63 18.64 12.66
N ALA A 17 14.63 19.50 12.43
CA ALA A 17 14.75 20.90 12.01
C ALA A 17 15.15 21.24 10.54
N GLN A 18 14.16 21.18 9.65
CA GLN A 18 13.90 22.26 8.69
C GLN A 18 12.39 22.45 8.51
N ILE A 19 11.98 23.69 8.24
CA ILE A 19 10.62 24.24 8.32
C ILE A 19 9.65 23.52 7.35
N ASN A 20 9.11 22.39 7.81
CA ASN A 20 7.89 21.69 7.38
C ASN A 20 7.76 20.43 8.25
N THR A 21 7.11 20.55 9.40
CA THR A 21 6.95 19.40 10.31
C THR A 21 6.09 18.33 9.64
N LEU A 22 6.72 17.21 9.26
CA LEU A 22 6.01 16.00 8.87
C LEU A 22 5.17 15.55 10.08
N LYS A 23 3.88 15.35 9.86
CA LYS A 23 2.95 14.85 10.88
C LYS A 23 2.48 13.47 10.48
N LEU A 24 2.32 12.57 11.46
CA LEU A 24 1.61 11.32 11.23
C LEU A 24 0.20 11.68 10.73
N ASN A 25 -0.20 11.07 9.62
CA ASN A 25 -1.43 11.44 8.92
C ASN A 25 -2.48 10.35 9.10
N SER A 26 -2.16 9.13 8.66
CA SER A 26 -3.11 8.03 8.75
C SER A 26 -2.45 6.67 8.78
N SER A 27 -3.22 5.68 9.22
CA SER A 27 -2.91 4.27 9.01
C SER A 27 -4.15 3.59 8.42
N SER A 28 -3.96 2.66 7.50
CA SER A 28 -5.06 1.91 6.90
C SER A 28 -4.75 0.43 6.81
N LEU A 29 -5.80 -0.36 6.99
CA LEU A 29 -5.82 -1.78 6.72
C LEU A 29 -6.82 -2.01 5.59
N GLY A 30 -6.49 -2.88 4.66
CA GLY A 30 -7.44 -3.29 3.64
C GLY A 30 -7.39 -4.76 3.33
N ILE A 31 -8.49 -5.22 2.75
CA ILE A 31 -8.69 -6.57 2.25
C ILE A 31 -9.15 -6.45 0.80
N GLY A 32 -8.68 -7.33 -0.07
CA GLY A 32 -8.91 -7.13 -1.48
C GLY A 32 -8.46 -8.23 -2.38
N PHE A 33 -8.50 -7.90 -3.66
CA PHE A 33 -8.12 -8.79 -4.74
C PHE A 33 -6.81 -8.35 -5.36
N TYR A 34 -6.05 -9.34 -5.84
CA TYR A 34 -4.84 -9.16 -6.61
C TYR A 34 -4.96 -9.90 -7.94
N ASN A 35 -4.33 -9.37 -8.96
CA ASN A 35 -4.13 -10.01 -10.25
C ASN A 35 -2.73 -9.63 -10.73
N SER A 36 -2.03 -10.52 -11.42
CA SER A 36 -0.78 -10.15 -12.07
C SER A 36 -0.79 -10.53 -13.54
N SER A 37 -0.17 -9.69 -14.37
CA SER A 37 -0.22 -9.86 -15.82
C SER A 37 0.49 -11.14 -16.30
N ALA A 38 1.45 -11.69 -15.54
CA ALA A 38 2.02 -12.99 -15.86
C ALA A 38 1.06 -14.15 -15.54
N GLU A 39 0.01 -13.90 -14.76
CA GLU A 39 -0.94 -14.90 -14.24
C GLU A 39 -2.38 -14.44 -14.46
N SER A 40 -2.71 -13.93 -15.65
CA SER A 40 -3.97 -13.24 -15.95
C SER A 40 -5.24 -14.06 -15.61
N ASN A 41 -5.14 -15.39 -15.59
CA ASN A 41 -6.22 -16.31 -15.27
C ASN A 41 -6.42 -16.55 -13.75
N ARG A 42 -5.63 -15.91 -12.89
CA ARG A 42 -5.70 -16.07 -11.43
C ARG A 42 -6.20 -14.81 -10.75
N ILE A 43 -7.03 -15.00 -9.74
CA ILE A 43 -7.42 -13.96 -8.79
C ILE A 43 -6.83 -14.34 -7.44
N GLY A 44 -6.12 -13.41 -6.82
CA GLY A 44 -5.64 -13.56 -5.47
C GLY A 44 -6.49 -12.82 -4.47
N LEU A 45 -6.56 -13.36 -3.26
CA LEU A 45 -7.08 -12.66 -2.10
C LEU A 45 -5.91 -12.19 -1.25
N GLY A 46 -5.99 -10.96 -0.77
CA GLY A 46 -4.91 -10.35 -0.04
C GLY A 46 -5.35 -9.35 1.01
N ILE A 47 -4.38 -8.99 1.83
CA ILE A 47 -4.47 -7.94 2.82
C ILE A 47 -3.39 -6.91 2.56
N ASN A 48 -3.67 -5.66 2.88
CA ASN A 48 -2.69 -4.59 2.80
C ASN A 48 -2.70 -3.74 4.06
N PHE A 49 -1.55 -3.19 4.39
CA PHE A 49 -1.35 -2.21 5.44
C PHE A 49 -0.66 -1.00 4.83
N ASP A 50 -1.03 0.20 5.26
CA ASP A 50 -0.43 1.44 4.82
C ASP A 50 -0.34 2.44 5.97
N ILE A 51 0.79 3.11 6.10
CA ILE A 51 1.00 4.20 7.04
C ILE A 51 1.48 5.43 6.27
N SER A 52 0.94 6.59 6.59
CA SER A 52 1.27 7.83 5.89
C SER A 52 1.58 8.98 6.84
N VAL A 53 2.47 9.85 6.37
CA VAL A 53 2.81 11.13 6.98
C VAL A 53 2.49 12.27 6.02
N LYS A 54 2.05 13.40 6.54
CA LYS A 54 1.68 14.59 5.75
C LYS A 54 2.66 15.71 6.05
N GLY A 55 3.18 16.34 5.00
CA GLY A 55 3.96 17.57 5.07
C GLY A 55 3.36 18.60 4.13
N LYS A 56 3.12 19.84 4.59
CA LYS A 56 2.36 20.88 3.85
C LYS A 56 1.19 20.33 3.02
N ASN A 57 1.43 20.10 1.73
CA ASN A 57 0.41 19.71 0.74
C ASN A 57 0.64 18.29 0.18
N ASN A 58 1.55 17.54 0.77
CA ASN A 58 2.06 16.27 0.27
C ASN A 58 1.89 15.16 1.30
N ILE A 59 1.69 13.94 0.83
CA ILE A 59 1.59 12.74 1.65
C ILE A 59 2.73 11.80 1.24
N TYR A 60 3.42 11.24 2.22
CA TYR A 60 4.41 10.19 2.03
C TYR A 60 3.87 8.93 2.69
N SER A 61 3.94 7.79 2.01
CA SER A 61 3.29 6.55 2.42
C SER A 61 4.23 5.36 2.32
N ILE A 62 4.20 4.51 3.33
CA ILE A 62 4.75 3.16 3.30
C ILE A 62 3.60 2.19 3.24
N TYR A 63 3.60 1.33 2.23
CA TYR A 63 2.58 0.31 1.99
C TYR A 63 3.21 -1.07 1.98
N ALA A 64 2.52 -2.02 2.59
CA ALA A 64 2.86 -3.43 2.57
C ALA A 64 1.61 -4.23 2.19
N GLY A 65 1.71 -5.07 1.17
CA GLY A 65 0.64 -5.93 0.67
C GLY A 65 1.08 -7.39 0.65
N ARG A 66 0.15 -8.30 0.95
CA ARG A 66 0.35 -9.75 0.82
C ARG A 66 -0.89 -10.38 0.22
N ALA A 67 -0.71 -11.23 -0.78
CA ALA A 67 -1.80 -11.94 -1.41
C ALA A 67 -1.44 -13.38 -1.75
N TYR A 68 -2.47 -14.22 -1.83
CA TYR A 68 -2.38 -15.59 -2.30
C TYR A 68 -3.23 -15.73 -3.55
N LEU A 69 -2.59 -15.97 -4.70
CA LEU A 69 -3.24 -16.28 -5.97
C LEU A 69 -3.76 -17.73 -5.92
N ILE A 70 -5.07 -17.90 -6.09
CA ILE A 70 -5.73 -19.19 -6.07
C ILE A 70 -6.09 -19.58 -7.51
N ASN A 71 -5.76 -20.81 -7.89
CA ASN A 71 -6.22 -21.45 -9.11
C ASN A 71 -6.80 -22.82 -8.75
N ILE A 72 -7.91 -23.21 -9.37
CA ILE A 72 -8.65 -24.45 -9.06
C ILE A 72 -7.76 -25.68 -9.25
N ASN A 73 -6.76 -25.61 -10.15
CA ASN A 73 -5.95 -26.75 -10.56
C ASN A 73 -4.44 -26.64 -10.24
N GLU A 74 -3.99 -25.58 -9.57
CA GLU A 74 -2.55 -25.34 -9.36
C GLU A 74 -2.21 -24.85 -7.96
N PHE A 75 -0.93 -24.98 -7.60
CA PHE A 75 -0.38 -24.53 -6.33
C PHE A 75 -0.61 -23.03 -6.09
N ILE A 76 -0.82 -22.70 -4.81
CA ILE A 76 -0.97 -21.33 -4.33
C ILE A 76 0.34 -20.57 -4.57
N LYS A 77 0.24 -19.42 -5.25
CA LYS A 77 1.36 -18.49 -5.46
C LYS A 77 1.18 -17.29 -4.54
N GLU A 78 2.25 -16.91 -3.84
CA GLU A 78 2.23 -15.76 -2.93
C GLU A 78 2.79 -14.52 -3.64
N ILE A 79 2.12 -13.39 -3.44
CA ILE A 79 2.61 -12.05 -3.80
C ILE A 79 2.88 -11.27 -2.53
N LEU A 80 4.06 -10.67 -2.43
CA LEU A 80 4.43 -9.68 -1.43
C LEU A 80 4.77 -8.37 -2.12
N GLU A 81 4.27 -7.27 -1.60
CA GLU A 81 4.46 -5.94 -2.17
C GLU A 81 4.86 -4.94 -1.07
N PHE A 82 5.89 -4.15 -1.31
CA PHE A 82 6.32 -3.07 -0.43
C PHE A 82 6.54 -1.80 -1.24
N ASN A 83 5.79 -0.74 -0.95
CA ASN A 83 5.87 0.50 -1.70
C ASN A 83 6.22 1.68 -0.80
N PHE A 84 7.16 2.52 -1.26
CA PHE A 84 7.37 3.85 -0.74
C PHE A 84 6.85 4.85 -1.76
N THR A 85 5.88 5.68 -1.36
CA THR A 85 5.17 6.55 -2.29
C THR A 85 5.05 7.96 -1.78
N TYR A 86 5.01 8.90 -2.73
CA TYR A 86 4.68 10.29 -2.54
C TYR A 86 3.35 10.57 -3.25
N GLY A 87 2.52 11.42 -2.64
CA GLY A 87 1.16 11.63 -3.09
C GLY A 87 0.53 12.92 -2.61
N LYS A 88 -0.74 13.09 -2.99
CA LYS A 88 -1.53 14.29 -2.67
C LYS A 88 -2.99 13.93 -2.40
N GLU A 89 -3.57 14.61 -1.42
CA GLU A 89 -4.99 14.54 -1.07
C GLU A 89 -5.77 15.62 -1.83
N VAL A 90 -6.93 15.24 -2.38
CA VAL A 90 -7.90 16.13 -3.03
C VAL A 90 -9.27 15.88 -2.42
N TYR A 91 -9.86 16.93 -1.88
CA TYR A 91 -11.23 16.90 -1.37
C TYR A 91 -12.19 17.07 -2.54
N LEU A 92 -12.96 16.03 -2.85
CA LEU A 92 -14.00 16.11 -3.87
C LEU A 92 -15.24 16.81 -3.32
N ASN A 93 -15.53 16.59 -2.04
CA ASN A 93 -16.50 17.34 -1.24
C ASN A 93 -16.12 17.25 0.25
N ASN A 94 -17.04 17.63 1.15
CA ASN A 94 -16.78 17.65 2.60
C ASN A 94 -16.53 16.27 3.23
N PHE A 95 -16.92 15.18 2.58
CA PHE A 95 -16.81 13.81 3.12
C PHE A 95 -16.07 12.83 2.20
N ILE A 96 -15.98 13.10 0.90
CA ILE A 96 -15.29 12.26 -0.09
C ILE A 96 -13.93 12.84 -0.41
N VAL A 97 -12.90 12.00 -0.29
CA VAL A 97 -11.51 12.37 -0.52
C VAL A 97 -10.86 11.37 -1.45
N ALA A 98 -10.08 11.90 -2.40
CA ALA A 98 -9.19 11.13 -3.26
C ALA A 98 -7.73 11.37 -2.85
N GLU A 99 -6.93 10.31 -2.76
CA GLU A 99 -5.51 10.36 -2.40
C GLU A 99 -4.71 9.60 -3.47
N GLY A 100 -4.03 10.34 -4.33
CA GLY A 100 -3.21 9.77 -5.40
C GLY A 100 -1.76 9.64 -4.96
N HIS A 101 -1.11 8.54 -5.32
CA HIS A 101 0.28 8.23 -4.99
C HIS A 101 1.04 7.67 -6.18
N ILE A 102 2.33 7.99 -6.23
CA ILE A 102 3.33 7.39 -7.11
C ILE A 102 4.64 7.19 -6.36
N GLY A 103 5.45 6.20 -6.71
CA GLY A 103 6.76 6.05 -6.08
C GLY A 103 7.56 4.89 -6.59
N VAL A 104 8.24 4.22 -5.66
CA VAL A 104 9.08 3.04 -5.91
C VAL A 104 8.55 1.89 -5.06
N GLY A 105 8.46 0.73 -5.70
CA GLY A 105 7.91 -0.47 -5.10
C GLY A 105 8.81 -1.67 -5.31
N TYR A 106 8.76 -2.60 -4.37
CA TYR A 106 9.36 -3.92 -4.47
C TYR A 106 8.22 -4.95 -4.47
N THR A 107 8.26 -5.87 -5.42
CA THR A 107 7.31 -6.98 -5.49
C THR A 107 8.07 -8.30 -5.50
N SER A 108 7.57 -9.30 -4.78
CA SER A 108 8.10 -10.65 -4.75
C SER A 108 6.99 -11.68 -4.98
N HIS A 109 7.27 -12.65 -5.84
CA HIS A 109 6.39 -13.73 -6.24
C HIS A 109 7.03 -15.04 -5.84
N LYS A 110 6.38 -15.77 -4.94
CA LYS A 110 6.85 -17.09 -4.49
C LYS A 110 5.90 -18.17 -4.99
N ALA A 111 6.39 -19.04 -5.86
CA ALA A 111 5.72 -20.30 -6.18
C ALA A 111 6.06 -21.36 -5.12
N SER A 112 5.12 -22.28 -4.85
CA SER A 112 5.26 -23.28 -3.79
C SER A 112 6.52 -24.15 -3.87
N ASN A 113 7.22 -24.22 -5.01
CA ASN A 113 8.19 -25.31 -5.23
C ASN A 113 9.54 -25.01 -5.91
N THR A 114 10.02 -23.76 -6.09
CA THR A 114 11.50 -23.46 -6.05
C THR A 114 11.90 -22.03 -6.35
N GLU A 115 11.14 -21.26 -7.13
CA GLU A 115 11.61 -19.94 -7.59
C GLU A 115 10.86 -18.78 -6.96
N THR A 116 11.64 -17.86 -6.37
CA THR A 116 11.17 -16.55 -5.93
C THR A 116 11.61 -15.53 -6.96
N HIS A 117 10.66 -14.90 -7.64
CA HIS A 117 10.93 -13.81 -8.56
C HIS A 117 10.66 -12.50 -7.85
N SER A 118 11.59 -11.55 -7.94
CA SER A 118 11.37 -10.22 -7.37
C SER A 118 11.76 -9.13 -8.33
N ALA A 119 11.03 -8.02 -8.27
CA ALA A 119 11.23 -6.89 -9.15
C ALA A 119 11.02 -5.58 -8.40
N VAL A 120 11.75 -4.55 -8.85
CA VAL A 120 11.49 -3.17 -8.46
C VAL A 120 10.62 -2.54 -9.54
N GLY A 121 9.64 -1.74 -9.12
CA GLY A 121 8.67 -1.13 -10.01
C GLY A 121 8.23 0.25 -9.56
N ILE A 122 7.33 0.81 -10.36
CA ILE A 122 6.68 2.09 -10.13
C ILE A 122 5.24 1.79 -9.70
N PRO A 123 4.95 1.81 -8.39
CA PRO A 123 3.59 1.77 -7.88
C PRO A 123 2.87 3.08 -8.19
N ILE A 124 1.66 2.95 -8.71
CA ILE A 124 0.68 4.03 -8.86
C ILE A 124 -0.57 3.59 -8.11
N ARG A 125 -1.03 4.42 -7.19
CA ARG A 125 -2.11 4.07 -6.27
C ARG A 125 -3.08 5.22 -6.10
N LEU A 126 -4.36 4.89 -6.05
CA LEU A 126 -5.42 5.84 -5.79
C LEU A 126 -6.26 5.31 -4.63
N LYS A 127 -6.40 6.09 -3.57
CA LYS A 127 -7.42 5.83 -2.54
C LYS A 127 -8.60 6.76 -2.79
N LEU A 128 -9.81 6.21 -2.71
CA LEU A 128 -11.04 6.99 -2.69
C LEU A 128 -11.81 6.57 -1.44
N TYR A 129 -12.00 7.49 -0.51
CA TYR A 129 -12.61 7.17 0.78
C TYR A 129 -13.60 8.23 1.26
N VAL A 130 -14.54 7.77 2.07
CA VAL A 130 -15.53 8.57 2.78
C VAL A 130 -15.07 8.75 4.23
N LYS A 131 -15.03 9.99 4.71
CA LYS A 131 -14.73 10.34 6.10
C LYS A 131 -15.97 10.19 6.99
N PHE A 132 -15.84 9.40 8.05
CA PHE A 132 -16.81 9.24 9.12
C PHE A 132 -16.31 10.00 10.35
N GLY A 133 -16.65 11.29 10.42
CA GLY A 133 -16.14 12.18 11.46
C GLY A 133 -14.67 12.55 11.25
N LYS A 134 -13.95 12.75 12.35
CA LYS A 134 -12.56 13.28 12.33
C LYS A 134 -11.49 12.20 12.18
N HIS A 135 -11.75 10.98 12.66
CA HIS A 135 -10.71 9.97 12.86
C HIS A 135 -10.85 8.75 11.96
N PHE A 136 -11.99 8.52 11.32
CA PHE A 136 -12.22 7.28 10.59
C PHE A 136 -12.65 7.55 9.16
N SER A 137 -12.28 6.65 8.27
CA SER A 137 -12.75 6.63 6.89
C SER A 137 -12.75 5.22 6.33
N MET A 138 -13.61 4.96 5.36
CA MET A 138 -13.64 3.70 4.61
C MET A 138 -13.68 4.00 3.13
N GLY A 139 -13.12 3.12 2.31
CA GLY A 139 -13.05 3.38 0.88
C GLY A 139 -12.47 2.24 0.07
N VAL A 140 -12.07 2.58 -1.14
CA VAL A 140 -11.39 1.69 -2.07
C VAL A 140 -9.97 2.16 -2.33
N ASN A 141 -9.07 1.23 -2.59
CA ASN A 141 -7.67 1.47 -2.89
C ASN A 141 -7.23 0.59 -4.08
N PRO A 142 -7.54 1.00 -5.32
CA PRO A 142 -6.86 0.50 -6.51
C PRO A 142 -5.37 0.86 -6.50
N ASN A 143 -4.54 -0.14 -6.71
CA ASN A 143 -3.08 -0.04 -6.76
C ASN A 143 -2.55 -0.86 -7.95
N ILE A 144 -1.68 -0.26 -8.76
CA ILE A 144 -0.95 -0.95 -9.82
C ILE A 144 0.55 -0.79 -9.58
N ASN A 145 1.29 -1.89 -9.62
CA ASN A 145 2.74 -1.90 -9.59
C ASN A 145 3.27 -2.32 -10.95
N ILE A 146 3.88 -1.37 -11.67
CA ILE A 146 4.47 -1.61 -12.99
C ILE A 146 5.95 -1.91 -12.76
N ASN A 147 6.35 -3.16 -12.95
CA ASN A 147 7.75 -3.56 -12.83
C ASN A 147 8.26 -4.22 -14.12
N THR A 148 9.55 -4.54 -14.17
CA THR A 148 10.22 -5.10 -15.36
C THR A 148 9.78 -6.52 -15.71
N PHE A 149 9.24 -7.25 -14.73
CA PHE A 149 8.81 -8.64 -14.91
C PHE A 149 7.32 -8.70 -15.27
N GLU A 150 6.47 -8.01 -14.51
CA GLU A 150 5.02 -8.01 -14.70
C GLU A 150 4.34 -6.78 -14.11
N ARG A 151 3.02 -6.66 -14.36
CA ARG A 151 2.16 -5.68 -13.72
C ARG A 151 1.35 -6.38 -12.65
N VAL A 152 1.43 -5.92 -11.41
CA VAL A 152 0.54 -6.38 -10.33
C VAL A 152 -0.56 -5.35 -10.15
N LEU A 153 -1.81 -5.78 -10.35
CA LEU A 153 -3.00 -4.98 -10.10
C LEU A 153 -3.64 -5.47 -8.81
N SER A 154 -4.10 -4.54 -8.00
CA SER A 154 -4.82 -4.85 -6.77
C SER A 154 -5.90 -3.84 -6.49
N GLY A 155 -6.95 -4.29 -5.82
CA GLY A 155 -8.09 -3.46 -5.42
C GLY A 155 -8.53 -3.88 -4.03
N HIS A 156 -8.47 -2.93 -3.10
CA HIS A 156 -8.78 -3.19 -1.69
C HIS A 156 -9.96 -2.36 -1.22
N LEU A 157 -10.78 -2.95 -0.36
CA LEU A 157 -11.58 -2.19 0.59
C LEU A 157 -10.68 -1.80 1.75
N ILE A 158 -10.61 -0.51 2.06
CA ILE A 158 -9.75 0.02 3.13
C ILE A 158 -10.56 0.61 4.26
N PHE A 159 -10.10 0.38 5.47
CA PHE A 159 -10.48 1.12 6.67
C PHE A 159 -9.27 1.91 7.15
N GLN A 160 -9.45 3.21 7.35
CA GLN A 160 -8.35 4.14 7.62
C GLN A 160 -8.65 4.99 8.86
N HIS A 161 -7.67 5.03 9.77
CA HIS A 161 -7.63 5.89 10.93
C HIS A 161 -6.77 7.13 10.67
N HIS A 162 -7.27 8.32 11.01
CA HIS A 162 -6.61 9.62 10.91
C HIS A 162 -6.19 10.12 12.30
N PHE A 163 -4.94 10.55 12.42
CA PHE A 163 -4.33 11.02 13.68
C PHE A 163 -4.53 12.53 13.90
#